data_AF-A0A497UAM1-F1
#
_entry.id   AF-A0A497UAM1-F1
#
_cell.length_a   1.000
_cell.length_b   1.000
_cell.length_c   1.000
_cell.angle_alpha   90.00
_cell.angle_beta   90.00
_cell.angle_gamma   90.00
#
_symmetry.space_group_name_H-M   'P 1'
#
loop_
_entity.id
_entity.type
_entity.pdbx_description
1 polymer ?
#
loop_
_entity_poly.entity_id
_entity_poly.type
_entity_poly.pdbx_seq_one_letter_code
_entity_poly.pdbx_strand_id
1 'polypeptide(L)'
;MSAVKNDRTLAELAEQFDVHPNQIQDWRKRLLNDADQLFGRGQQQSEETDEKVKELHANIGQLTMERDFLERGLERIHGPSG
;
A
#
# COMPACT_ATOMS: atom_id res chain seq x y z
N MET A 1 12.30 19.52 -29.47
CA MET A 1 11.74 19.77 -28.13
C MET A 1 10.40 19.07 -28.08
N SER A 2 10.33 17.93 -27.39
CA SER A 2 9.13 17.10 -27.29
C SER A 2 8.08 17.74 -26.40
N ALA A 3 6.84 17.84 -26.88
CA ALA A 3 5.61 17.85 -26.06
C ALA A 3 4.39 17.73 -26.99
N VAL A 4 3.36 16.99 -26.57
CA VAL A 4 2.06 16.78 -27.24
C VAL A 4 2.00 15.66 -28.30
N LYS A 5 2.46 14.46 -27.94
CA LYS A 5 1.80 13.23 -28.42
C LYS A 5 0.65 12.96 -27.45
N ASN A 6 -0.58 13.42 -27.69
CA ASN A 6 -1.79 12.84 -27.05
C ASN A 6 -3.17 13.42 -27.44
N ASP A 7 -3.33 14.30 -28.44
CA ASP A 7 -4.68 14.76 -28.80
C ASP A 7 -5.33 13.87 -29.86
N ARG A 8 -5.67 12.62 -29.50
CA ARG A 8 -6.75 11.93 -30.24
C ARG A 8 -8.07 12.51 -29.77
N THR A 9 -8.94 12.86 -30.71
CA THR A 9 -10.26 13.38 -30.41
C THR A 9 -11.11 12.32 -29.72
N LEU A 10 -12.13 12.74 -28.96
CA LEU A 10 -13.10 11.84 -28.33
C LEU A 10 -13.74 10.85 -29.32
N ALA A 11 -13.93 11.28 -30.57
CA ALA A 11 -14.48 10.44 -31.64
C ALA A 11 -13.49 9.35 -32.08
N GLU A 12 -12.21 9.69 -32.24
CA GLU A 12 -11.16 8.73 -32.58
C GLU A 12 -10.91 7.72 -31.46
N LEU A 13 -11.03 8.14 -30.20
CA LEU A 13 -10.95 7.23 -29.04
C LEU A 13 -12.18 6.32 -28.96
N ALA A 14 -13.36 6.85 -29.24
CA ALA A 14 -14.60 6.08 -29.28
C ALA A 14 -14.55 4.99 -30.35
N GLU A 15 -14.08 5.34 -31.55
CA GLU A 15 -13.92 4.41 -32.66
C GLU A 15 -12.81 3.38 -32.39
N GLN A 16 -11.67 3.81 -31.83
CA GLN A 16 -10.54 2.91 -31.57
C GLN A 16 -10.85 1.84 -30.53
N PHE A 17 -11.56 2.20 -29.46
CA PHE A 17 -11.83 1.32 -28.33
C PHE A 17 -13.23 0.69 -28.38
N ASP A 18 -14.02 1.00 -29.42
CA ASP A 18 -15.43 0.60 -29.56
C ASP A 18 -16.27 0.99 -28.33
N VAL A 19 -16.05 2.22 -27.84
CA VAL A 19 -16.70 2.78 -26.65
C VAL A 19 -17.49 4.03 -27.04
N HIS A 20 -18.71 4.17 -26.52
CA HIS A 20 -19.52 5.35 -26.83
C HIS A 20 -18.87 6.65 -26.29
N PRO A 21 -18.83 7.77 -27.06
CA PRO A 21 -18.17 9.01 -26.63
C PRO A 21 -18.60 9.54 -25.26
N ASN A 22 -19.88 9.35 -24.90
CA ASN A 22 -20.41 9.73 -23.59
C ASN A 22 -19.75 8.94 -22.44
N GLN A 23 -19.43 7.66 -22.65
CA GLN A 23 -18.74 6.84 -21.64
C GLN A 23 -17.31 7.34 -21.41
N ILE A 24 -16.62 7.75 -22.47
CA ILE A 24 -15.27 8.33 -22.36
C ILE A 24 -15.31 9.66 -21.60
N GLN A 25 -16.33 10.49 -21.85
CA GLN A 25 -16.52 11.72 -21.07
C GLN A 25 -16.80 11.45 -19.59
N ASP A 26 -17.64 10.47 -19.30
CA ASP A 26 -17.97 10.08 -17.92
C ASP A 26 -16.74 9.53 -17.19
N TRP A 27 -15.95 8.66 -17.83
CA TRP A 27 -14.69 8.17 -17.25
C TRP A 27 -13.67 9.28 -17.05
N ARG A 28 -13.55 10.22 -17.99
CA ARG A 28 -12.66 11.38 -17.85
C ARG A 28 -13.07 12.24 -16.66
N LYS A 29 -14.36 12.51 -16.48
CA LYS A 29 -14.87 13.27 -15.32
C LYS A 29 -14.58 12.55 -14.01
N ARG A 30 -14.86 11.24 -13.94
CA ARG A 30 -14.57 10.42 -12.76
C ARG A 30 -13.08 10.41 -12.43
N LEU A 31 -12.23 10.22 -13.44
CA LEU A 31 -10.78 10.24 -13.26
C LEU A 31 -10.31 11.60 -12.72
N LEU A 32 -10.80 12.72 -13.27
CA LEU A 32 -10.36 14.05 -12.82
C LEU A 32 -10.88 14.40 -11.42
N ASN A 33 -12.09 13.98 -11.07
CA ASN A 33 -12.68 14.25 -9.76
C ASN A 33 -12.10 13.34 -8.67
N ASP A 34 -11.82 12.08 -9.01
CA ASP A 34 -11.47 11.04 -8.04
C ASP A 34 -10.00 10.61 -8.15
N ALA A 35 -9.17 11.21 -9.01
CA ALA A 35 -7.77 10.83 -9.21
C ALA A 35 -7.00 10.75 -7.88
N ASP A 36 -7.10 11.79 -7.07
CA ASP A 36 -6.40 11.86 -5.79
C ASP A 36 -6.87 10.76 -4.83
N GLN A 37 -8.17 10.41 -4.86
CA GLN A 37 -8.71 9.35 -4.02
C GLN A 37 -8.35 7.95 -4.55
N LEU A 38 -8.40 7.74 -5.86
CA LEU A 38 -8.15 6.46 -6.51
C LEU A 38 -6.67 6.07 -6.44
N PHE A 39 -5.76 7.03 -6.63
CA PHE A 39 -4.32 6.79 -6.64
C PHE A 39 -3.66 7.10 -5.29
N GLY A 40 -4.22 7.99 -4.46
CA GLY A 40 -3.67 8.31 -3.14
C GLY A 40 -3.95 7.25 -2.06
N ARG A 41 -5.06 6.51 -2.16
CA ARG A 41 -5.42 5.46 -1.17
C ARG A 41 -4.35 4.37 -1.05
N GLY A 42 -3.66 4.03 -2.14
CA GLY A 42 -2.59 3.04 -2.13
C GLY A 42 -1.37 3.48 -1.30
N GLN A 43 -1.06 4.77 -1.29
CA GLN A 43 0.05 5.32 -0.49
C GLN A 43 -0.29 5.29 0.99
N GLN A 44 -1.50 5.72 1.36
CA GLN A 44 -1.96 5.70 2.76
C GLN A 44 -2.01 4.28 3.34
N GLN A 45 -2.49 3.31 2.55
CA GLN A 45 -2.54 1.91 2.97
C GLN A 45 -1.14 1.30 3.11
N SER A 46 -0.19 1.70 2.26
CA SER A 46 1.22 1.30 2.37
C SER A 46 1.84 1.83 3.66
N GLU A 47 1.65 3.12 3.95
CA GLU A 47 2.18 3.77 5.16
C GLU A 47 1.62 3.13 6.43
N GLU A 48 0.31 2.89 6.51
CA GLU A 48 -0.34 2.20 7.63
C GLU A 48 0.22 0.78 7.82
N THR A 49 0.47 0.07 6.72
CA THR A 49 1.06 -1.28 6.75
C THR A 49 2.50 -1.24 7.27
N ASP A 50 3.30 -0.29 6.80
CA ASP A 50 4.70 -0.12 7.20
C ASP A 50 4.83 0.23 8.69
N GLU A 51 3.95 1.11 9.19
CA GLU A 51 3.85 1.42 10.62
C GLU A 51 3.51 0.18 11.43
N LYS A 52 2.54 -0.64 10.98
CA LYS A 52 2.15 -1.86 11.68
C LYS A 52 3.26 -2.89 11.70
N VAL A 53 3.98 -3.07 10.59
CA VAL A 53 5.14 -3.97 10.49
C VAL A 53 6.23 -3.54 11.47
N LYS A 54 6.51 -2.24 11.57
CA LYS A 54 7.49 -1.70 12.51
C LYS A 54 7.10 -1.98 13.97
N GLU A 55 5.83 -1.78 14.32
CA GLU A 55 5.30 -2.09 15.65
C GLU A 55 5.46 -3.59 15.98
N LEU A 56 5.09 -4.47 15.05
CA LEU A 56 5.24 -5.91 15.23
C LEU A 56 6.70 -6.34 15.40
N HIS A 57 7.63 -5.79 14.63
CA HIS A 57 9.06 -6.07 14.80
C HIS A 57 9.59 -5.60 16.17
N ALA A 58 9.15 -4.44 16.65
CA ALA A 58 9.51 -3.97 17.99
C ALA A 58 9.00 -4.93 19.08
N ASN A 59 7.73 -5.36 18.97
CA ASN A 59 7.13 -6.31 19.91
C ASN A 59 7.84 -7.68 19.88
N ILE A 60 8.21 -8.19 18.71
CA ILE A 60 8.99 -9.43 18.58
C ILE A 60 10.35 -9.28 19.28
N GLY A 61 11.03 -8.16 19.09
CA GLY A 61 12.30 -7.87 19.77
C GLY A 61 12.16 -7.83 21.29
N GLN A 62 11.14 -7.13 21.80
CA GLN A 62 10.84 -7.06 23.23
C GLN A 62 10.53 -8.45 23.80
N LEU A 63 9.61 -9.20 23.18
CA LEU A 63 9.24 -10.54 23.62
C LEU A 63 10.43 -11.51 23.59
N THR A 64 11.32 -11.38 22.60
CA THR A 64 12.55 -12.17 22.55
C THR A 64 13.46 -11.88 23.74
N MET A 65 13.67 -10.59 24.06
CA MET A 65 14.48 -10.20 25.22
C MET A 65 13.85 -10.66 26.54
N GLU A 66 12.53 -10.49 26.70
CA GLU A 66 11.81 -10.90 27.91
C GLU A 66 11.88 -12.43 28.09
N ARG A 67 11.67 -13.20 27.02
CA ARG A 67 11.81 -14.65 27.04
C ARG A 67 13.23 -15.06 27.44
N ASP A 68 14.26 -14.50 26.80
CA ASP A 68 15.66 -14.81 27.09
C ASP A 68 16.03 -14.47 28.53
N PHE A 69 15.50 -13.37 29.06
CA PHE A 69 15.68 -12.98 30.44
C PHE A 69 15.05 -14.00 31.40
N LEU A 70 13.81 -14.41 31.14
CA LEU A 70 13.08 -15.38 31.96
C LEU A 70 13.74 -16.76 31.92
N GLU A 71 14.16 -17.22 30.74
CA GLU A 71 14.86 -18.50 30.56
C GLU A 71 16.15 -18.54 31.40
N ARG A 72 17.00 -17.51 31.29
CA ARG A 72 18.21 -17.38 32.11
C ARG A 72 17.91 -17.32 33.61
N GLY A 73 16.81 -16.66 33.99
CA GLY A 73 16.36 -16.61 35.37
C GLY A 73 15.96 -17.98 35.90
N LEU A 74 15.21 -18.75 35.10
CA LEU A 74 14.76 -20.09 35.44
C LEU A 74 15.93 -21.07 35.56
N GLU A 75 16.89 -21.05 34.62
CA GLU A 75 18.10 -21.88 34.67
C GLU A 75 18.92 -21.63 35.94
N ARG A 76 19.02 -20.37 36.38
CA ARG A 76 19.74 -20.01 37.62
C ARG A 76 19.07 -20.56 38.87
N ILE A 77 17.73 -20.64 38.89
CA ILE A 77 16.97 -21.04 40.08
C ILE A 77 16.83 -22.57 40.15
N HIS A 78 16.57 -23.24 39.03
CA HIS A 78 16.18 -24.65 39.00
C HIS A 78 17.24 -25.58 38.38
N GLY A 79 18.35 -25.04 37.86
CA GLY A 79 19.30 -25.79 37.05
C GLY A 79 18.81 -25.96 35.59
N PRO A 80 19.63 -26.55 34.70
CA PRO A 80 19.25 -26.75 33.31
C PRO A 80 17.98 -27.61 33.22
N SER A 81 17.00 -27.15 32.44
CA SER A 81 15.81 -27.95 32.15
C SER A 81 16.21 -29.10 31.23
N GLY A 82 16.15 -30.33 31.73
CA GLY A 82 16.36 -31.57 30.98
C GLY A 82 15.07 -32.16 30.43
#